data_AF-V9LCP6-F1
#
_entry.id   AF-V9LCP6-F1
#
_cell.length_a   1.000
_cell.length_b   1.000
_cell.length_c   1.000
_cell.angle_alpha   90.00
_cell.angle_beta   90.00
_cell.angle_gamma   90.00
#
_symmetry.space_group_name_H-M   'P 1'
#
loop_
_entity.id
_entity.type
_entity.pdbx_description
1 polymer ?
#
loop_
_entity_poly.entity_id
_entity_poly.type
_entity_poly.pdbx_seq_one_letter_code
_entity_poly.pdbx_strand_id
1 'polypeptide(L)'
;YAKYQMVVHHDSPDECSESEFTRFLCQSPLKAEKLPDGPDSGYGSFHQQYWLDGKIIAVGVIDILPSCVSSVYLYYDPDYSFLSLGVYSALREIAFTTQLQKTATNLRYYYMGFYIHSCPKMKYKGQYHPSDLLCPETYVWVPIVKCVAKLDQSKYSRLNEDPNADDEKRLDDLSSVLVLYKGTVMPYTIYRRKQKKANDEAVVRQYANLVGRTCAERMLLYRS
;
A
#
# COMPACT_ATOMS: atom_id res chain seq x y z
N TYR A 1 -14.76 -16.40 1.00
CA TYR A 1 -13.53 -16.24 0.18
C TYR A 1 -13.65 -16.96 -1.15
N ALA A 2 -13.62 -18.30 -1.19
CA ALA A 2 -13.64 -19.08 -2.45
C ALA A 2 -14.76 -18.66 -3.43
N LYS A 3 -16.02 -18.60 -2.95
CA LYS A 3 -17.18 -18.15 -3.75
C LYS A 3 -16.94 -16.78 -4.42
N TYR A 4 -16.33 -15.84 -3.70
CA TYR A 4 -16.02 -14.51 -4.25
C TYR A 4 -14.97 -14.61 -5.36
N GLN A 5 -13.86 -15.32 -5.11
CA GLN A 5 -12.78 -15.46 -6.08
C GLN A 5 -13.26 -16.12 -7.37
N MET A 6 -13.98 -17.24 -7.27
CA MET A 6 -14.48 -17.97 -8.43
C MET A 6 -15.49 -17.16 -9.25
N VAL A 7 -16.35 -16.36 -8.61
CA VAL A 7 -17.40 -15.60 -9.31
C VAL A 7 -16.88 -14.26 -9.85
N VAL A 8 -16.07 -13.54 -9.07
CA VAL A 8 -15.65 -12.16 -9.38
C VAL A 8 -14.31 -12.10 -10.10
N HIS A 9 -13.39 -13.01 -9.78
CA HIS A 9 -12.05 -13.08 -10.35
C HIS A 9 -11.87 -14.24 -11.34
N HIS A 10 -12.81 -15.19 -11.38
CA HIS A 10 -12.78 -16.38 -12.23
C HIS A 10 -11.62 -17.33 -11.93
N ASP A 11 -11.14 -17.31 -10.69
CA ASP A 11 -10.15 -18.25 -10.19
C ASP A 11 -10.73 -19.67 -10.19
N SER A 12 -9.87 -20.66 -10.42
CA SER A 12 -10.25 -22.08 -10.32
C SER A 12 -10.45 -22.50 -8.86
N PRO A 13 -11.22 -23.57 -8.59
CA PRO A 13 -11.39 -24.09 -7.22
C PRO A 13 -10.08 -24.44 -6.52
N ASP A 14 -9.08 -24.92 -7.27
CA ASP A 14 -7.77 -25.31 -6.75
C ASP A 14 -6.93 -24.10 -6.29
N GLU A 15 -7.22 -22.90 -6.80
CA GLU A 15 -6.60 -21.62 -6.40
C GLU A 15 -7.34 -20.93 -5.23
N CYS A 16 -8.38 -21.58 -4.69
CA CYS A 16 -9.24 -21.06 -3.65
C CYS A 16 -9.14 -21.85 -2.33
N SER A 17 -8.01 -22.52 -2.10
CA SER A 17 -7.79 -23.38 -0.94
C SER A 17 -7.69 -22.58 0.38
N GLU A 18 -7.86 -23.29 1.51
CA GLU A 18 -7.71 -22.69 2.84
C GLU A 18 -6.28 -22.20 3.10
N SER A 19 -5.27 -22.88 2.54
CA SER A 19 -3.87 -22.48 2.66
C SER A 19 -3.60 -21.18 1.91
N GLU A 20 -4.19 -21.00 0.72
CA GLU A 20 -4.11 -19.74 -0.03
C GLU A 20 -4.85 -18.62 0.66
N PHE A 21 -6.06 -18.87 1.17
CA PHE A 21 -6.80 -17.93 2.00
C PHE A 21 -5.95 -17.47 3.19
N THR A 22 -5.37 -18.42 3.91
CA THR A 22 -4.55 -18.15 5.10
C THR A 22 -3.30 -17.33 4.74
N ARG A 23 -2.57 -17.76 3.71
CA ARG A 23 -1.36 -17.07 3.24
C ARG A 23 -1.65 -15.65 2.76
N PHE A 24 -2.77 -15.45 2.07
CA PHE A 24 -3.10 -14.17 1.43
C PHE A 24 -3.78 -13.19 2.39
N LEU A 25 -4.72 -13.66 3.22
CA LEU A 25 -5.63 -12.79 3.99
C LEU A 25 -5.52 -12.92 5.50
N CYS A 26 -4.83 -13.94 6.03
CA CYS A 26 -4.66 -14.13 7.48
C CYS A 26 -3.22 -13.87 7.93
N GLN A 27 -2.22 -14.24 7.13
CA GLN A 27 -0.81 -14.00 7.44
C GLN A 27 -0.47 -12.55 7.15
N SER A 28 0.02 -11.85 8.18
CA SER A 28 0.49 -10.48 8.06
C SER A 28 1.94 -10.36 8.53
N PRO A 29 2.79 -9.59 7.83
CA PRO A 29 4.12 -9.26 8.30
C PRO A 29 4.09 -8.22 9.44
N LEU A 30 2.95 -7.56 9.68
CA LEU A 30 2.81 -6.57 10.74
C LEU A 30 2.79 -7.26 12.11
N LYS A 31 3.60 -6.73 13.03
CA LYS A 31 3.55 -7.14 14.43
C LYS A 31 2.45 -6.36 15.12
N ALA A 32 1.52 -7.08 15.74
CA ALA A 32 0.50 -6.44 16.56
C ALA A 32 1.15 -5.73 17.74
N GLU A 33 0.73 -4.49 17.98
CA GLU A 33 1.30 -3.64 19.03
C GLU A 33 0.19 -2.82 19.69
N LYS A 34 0.23 -2.71 21.02
CA LYS A 34 -0.70 -1.90 21.78
C LYS A 34 0.07 -0.83 22.55
N LEU A 35 -0.07 0.41 22.10
CA LEU A 35 0.54 1.58 22.73
C LEU A 35 -0.47 2.29 23.64
N PRO A 36 -0.02 2.95 24.72
CA PRO A 36 -0.91 3.69 25.63
C PRO A 36 -1.72 4.80 24.95
N ASP A 37 -1.18 5.40 23.89
CA ASP A 37 -1.78 6.44 23.06
C ASP A 37 -2.35 5.91 21.72
N GLY A 38 -2.44 4.59 21.59
CA GLY A 38 -2.98 3.91 20.42
C GLY A 38 -4.46 3.56 20.52
N PRO A 39 -5.04 3.01 19.45
CA PRO A 39 -6.38 2.43 19.47
C PRO A 39 -6.53 1.34 20.54
N ASP A 40 -7.73 1.20 21.13
CA ASP A 40 -8.02 0.13 22.10
C ASP A 40 -7.80 -1.27 21.51
N SER A 41 -8.07 -1.41 20.21
CA SER A 41 -7.82 -2.62 19.41
C SER A 41 -6.34 -2.93 19.20
N GLY A 42 -5.46 -1.96 19.41
CA GLY A 42 -4.06 -1.99 18.98
C GLY A 42 -3.88 -1.73 17.49
N TYR A 43 -2.62 -1.67 17.08
CA TYR A 43 -2.15 -1.64 15.70
C TYR A 43 -1.91 -3.05 15.18
N GLY A 44 -2.04 -3.26 13.87
CA GLY A 44 -1.89 -4.56 13.21
C GLY A 44 -2.93 -4.80 12.12
N SER A 45 -3.08 -6.06 11.71
CA SER A 45 -4.03 -6.49 10.69
C SER A 45 -5.29 -7.09 11.32
N PHE A 46 -6.46 -6.75 10.78
CA PHE A 46 -7.76 -7.12 11.32
C PHE A 46 -8.75 -7.50 10.21
N HIS A 47 -9.74 -8.31 10.58
CA HIS A 47 -10.90 -8.61 9.73
C HIS A 47 -12.14 -7.87 10.26
N GLN A 48 -12.68 -6.95 9.46
CA GLN A 48 -13.98 -6.34 9.69
C GLN A 48 -15.07 -7.21 9.08
N GLN A 49 -15.95 -7.76 9.91
CA GLN A 49 -17.03 -8.63 9.47
C GLN A 49 -18.33 -7.85 9.32
N TYR A 50 -19.00 -8.05 8.19
CA TYR A 50 -20.28 -7.44 7.87
C TYR A 50 -21.37 -8.50 7.98
N TRP A 51 -22.25 -8.35 8.95
CA TRP A 51 -23.29 -9.31 9.28
C TRP A 51 -24.68 -8.81 8.84
N LEU A 52 -25.47 -9.69 8.25
CA LEU A 52 -26.88 -9.46 7.91
C LEU A 52 -27.67 -10.72 8.28
N ASP A 53 -28.69 -10.58 9.13
CA ASP A 53 -29.55 -11.68 9.59
C ASP A 53 -28.79 -12.92 10.07
N GLY A 54 -27.72 -12.71 10.83
CA GLY A 54 -26.88 -13.78 11.38
C GLY A 54 -25.93 -14.44 10.38
N LYS A 55 -25.76 -13.87 9.18
CA LYS A 55 -24.80 -14.36 8.17
C LYS A 55 -23.72 -13.31 7.89
N ILE A 56 -22.47 -13.74 7.75
CA ILE A 56 -21.39 -12.87 7.24
C ILE A 56 -21.57 -12.73 5.73
N ILE A 57 -21.82 -11.51 5.27
CA ILE A 57 -22.01 -11.19 3.85
C ILE A 57 -20.80 -10.52 3.22
N ALA A 58 -19.90 -9.95 4.03
CA ALA A 58 -18.61 -9.43 3.59
C ALA A 58 -17.56 -9.47 4.70
N VAL A 59 -16.30 -9.46 4.29
CA VAL A 59 -15.15 -9.29 5.17
C VAL A 59 -14.17 -8.31 4.54
N GLY A 60 -13.90 -7.21 5.25
CA GLY A 60 -12.82 -6.29 4.94
C GLY A 60 -11.56 -6.69 5.70
N VAL A 61 -10.45 -6.83 5.01
CA VAL A 61 -9.12 -7.01 5.60
C VAL A 61 -8.48 -5.63 5.65
N ILE A 62 -8.18 -5.16 6.86
CA ILE A 62 -7.65 -3.82 7.10
C ILE A 62 -6.40 -3.88 7.96
N ASP A 63 -5.51 -2.91 7.77
CA ASP A 63 -4.41 -2.64 8.68
C ASP A 63 -4.68 -1.35 9.45
N ILE A 64 -4.56 -1.39 10.77
CA ILE A 64 -4.57 -0.22 11.63
C ILE A 64 -3.11 0.14 11.91
N LEU A 65 -2.67 1.28 11.39
CA LEU A 65 -1.30 1.79 11.45
C LEU A 65 -1.24 3.11 12.22
N PRO A 66 -0.05 3.56 12.67
CA PRO A 66 0.08 4.75 13.49
C PRO A 66 -0.51 6.04 12.90
N SER A 67 -0.56 6.15 11.57
CA SER A 67 -1.08 7.33 10.87
C SER A 67 -2.37 7.07 10.07
N CYS A 68 -2.75 5.81 9.86
CA CYS A 68 -3.87 5.48 8.98
C CYS A 68 -4.56 4.15 9.27
N VAL A 69 -5.78 4.01 8.75
CA VAL A 69 -6.38 2.70 8.43
C VAL A 69 -6.12 2.42 6.96
N SER A 70 -5.59 1.24 6.62
CA SER A 70 -5.37 0.82 5.23
C SER A 70 -6.33 -0.30 4.86
N SER A 71 -7.09 -0.11 3.79
CA SER A 71 -7.94 -1.14 3.19
C SER A 71 -7.08 -2.06 2.33
N VAL A 72 -6.83 -3.28 2.81
CA VAL A 72 -5.96 -4.25 2.15
C VAL A 72 -6.74 -5.04 1.11
N TYR A 73 -7.87 -5.61 1.53
CA TYR A 73 -8.69 -6.44 0.66
C TYR A 73 -10.14 -6.45 1.13
N LEU A 74 -11.08 -6.66 0.20
CA LEU A 74 -12.48 -6.87 0.51
C LEU A 74 -12.99 -8.02 -0.33
N TYR A 75 -13.64 -8.98 0.32
CA TYR A 75 -14.40 -10.02 -0.35
C TYR A 75 -15.79 -10.13 0.27
N TYR A 76 -16.76 -10.48 -0.55
CA TYR A 76 -18.16 -10.55 -0.15
C TYR A 76 -18.86 -11.72 -0.80
N ASP A 77 -20.00 -12.11 -0.25
CA ASP A 77 -20.86 -13.12 -0.87
C ASP A 77 -21.53 -12.51 -2.12
N PRO A 78 -21.26 -13.02 -3.33
CA PRO A 78 -21.78 -12.46 -4.59
C PRO A 78 -23.31 -12.34 -4.67
N ASP A 79 -24.04 -13.13 -3.89
CA ASP A 79 -25.52 -13.06 -3.83
C ASP A 79 -26.00 -11.70 -3.28
N TYR A 80 -25.12 -10.99 -2.56
CA TYR A 80 -25.36 -9.66 -1.99
C TYR A 80 -24.70 -8.53 -2.80
N SER A 81 -24.25 -8.81 -4.02
CA SER A 81 -23.60 -7.82 -4.91
C SER A 81 -24.45 -6.57 -5.13
N PHE A 82 -25.78 -6.69 -5.11
CA PHE A 82 -26.72 -5.57 -5.24
C PHE A 82 -26.59 -4.51 -4.13
N LEU A 83 -26.00 -4.86 -2.98
CA LEU A 83 -25.76 -3.94 -1.87
C LEU A 83 -24.53 -3.04 -2.08
N SER A 84 -23.74 -3.23 -3.14
CA SER A 84 -22.54 -2.44 -3.41
C SER A 84 -21.55 -2.42 -2.23
N LEU A 85 -21.25 -3.60 -1.68
CA LEU A 85 -20.53 -3.76 -0.41
C LEU A 85 -19.13 -3.10 -0.40
N GLY A 86 -18.49 -2.90 -1.55
CA GLY A 86 -17.22 -2.14 -1.65
C GLY A 86 -17.36 -0.63 -1.43
N VAL A 87 -18.50 -0.04 -1.79
CA VAL A 87 -18.80 1.37 -1.49
C VAL A 87 -19.17 1.51 -0.01
N TYR A 88 -19.98 0.57 0.49
CA TYR A 88 -20.39 0.55 1.88
C TYR A 88 -19.19 0.35 2.83
N SER A 89 -18.29 -0.59 2.54
CA SER A 89 -17.10 -0.82 3.36
C SER A 89 -16.21 0.42 3.42
N ALA A 90 -16.00 1.11 2.30
CA ALA A 90 -15.21 2.35 2.29
C ALA A 90 -15.84 3.44 3.19
N LEU A 91 -17.16 3.62 3.16
CA LEU A 91 -17.85 4.56 4.06
C LEU A 91 -17.69 4.16 5.54
N ARG A 92 -17.78 2.86 5.83
CA ARG A 92 -17.58 2.33 7.19
C ARG A 92 -16.15 2.50 7.67
N GLU A 93 -15.17 2.26 6.81
CA GLU A 93 -13.75 2.43 7.11
C GLU A 93 -13.37 3.91 7.29
N ILE A 94 -13.97 4.84 6.53
CA ILE A 94 -13.84 6.30 6.76
C ILE A 94 -14.38 6.68 8.16
N ALA A 95 -15.60 6.22 8.48
CA ALA A 95 -16.21 6.49 9.78
C ALA A 95 -15.39 5.87 10.93
N PHE A 96 -14.86 4.66 10.73
CA PHE A 96 -14.01 3.98 11.69
C PHE A 96 -12.68 4.69 11.91
N THR A 97 -12.03 5.16 10.84
CA THR A 97 -10.81 5.98 10.92
C THR A 97 -11.04 7.23 11.77
N THR A 98 -12.16 7.92 11.53
CA THR A 98 -12.56 9.11 12.31
C THR A 98 -12.81 8.78 13.78
N GLN A 99 -13.37 7.60 14.08
CA GLN A 99 -13.55 7.15 15.45
C GLN A 99 -12.22 6.86 16.15
N LEU A 100 -11.31 6.16 15.49
CA LEU A 100 -9.98 5.84 16.03
C LEU A 100 -9.15 7.09 16.28
N GLN A 101 -9.26 8.11 15.42
CA GLN A 101 -8.56 9.39 15.59
C GLN A 101 -8.84 10.06 16.94
N LYS A 102 -10.01 9.81 17.55
CA LYS A 102 -10.38 10.39 18.85
C LYS A 102 -9.48 9.92 19.99
N THR A 103 -8.92 8.71 19.89
CA THR A 103 -7.99 8.15 20.87
C THR A 103 -6.54 8.20 20.38
N ALA A 104 -6.32 7.90 19.09
CA ALA A 104 -5.02 7.94 18.43
C ALA A 104 -4.92 9.14 17.49
N THR A 105 -4.56 10.31 18.03
CA THR A 105 -4.58 11.60 17.29
C THR A 105 -3.68 11.68 16.04
N ASN A 106 -2.69 10.79 15.94
CA ASN A 106 -1.84 10.66 14.76
C ASN A 106 -2.52 9.89 13.61
N LEU A 107 -3.46 8.99 13.94
CA LEU A 107 -4.22 8.20 12.98
C LEU A 107 -5.33 9.08 12.39
N ARG A 108 -5.08 9.62 11.20
CA ARG A 108 -5.98 10.61 10.56
C ARG A 108 -6.28 10.32 9.09
N TYR A 109 -5.60 9.34 8.51
CA TYR A 109 -5.74 9.03 7.10
C TYR A 109 -6.44 7.69 6.90
N TYR A 110 -7.23 7.60 5.83
CA TYR A 110 -7.78 6.35 5.35
C TYR A 110 -7.17 6.05 3.98
N TYR A 111 -6.51 4.91 3.86
CA TYR A 111 -5.83 4.48 2.65
C TYR A 111 -6.66 3.43 1.91
N MET A 112 -7.28 3.82 0.79
CA MET A 112 -8.08 2.91 -0.04
C MET A 112 -7.24 2.03 -0.99
N GLY A 113 -5.92 2.06 -0.88
CA GLY A 113 -5.01 1.40 -1.82
C GLY A 113 -4.94 2.10 -3.17
N PHE A 114 -4.57 1.34 -4.20
CA PHE A 114 -4.38 1.91 -5.55
C PHE A 114 -5.67 2.48 -6.16
N TYR A 115 -5.49 3.56 -6.92
CA TYR A 115 -6.50 4.18 -7.75
C TYR A 115 -6.02 4.21 -9.20
N ILE A 116 -6.74 3.50 -10.08
CA ILE A 116 -6.51 3.51 -11.52
C ILE A 116 -7.70 4.22 -12.16
N HIS A 117 -7.48 5.44 -12.64
CA HIS A 117 -8.55 6.30 -13.14
C HIS A 117 -9.36 5.66 -14.28
N SER A 118 -8.69 4.93 -15.17
CA SER A 118 -9.34 4.23 -16.29
C SER A 118 -10.03 2.92 -15.89
N CYS A 119 -9.96 2.47 -14.64
CA CYS A 119 -10.57 1.23 -14.17
C CYS A 119 -11.96 1.49 -13.58
N PRO A 120 -13.06 1.02 -14.21
CA PRO A 120 -14.42 1.25 -13.71
C PRO A 120 -14.63 0.76 -12.27
N LYS A 121 -14.03 -0.39 -11.92
CA LYS A 121 -14.13 -0.97 -10.57
C LYS A 121 -13.47 -0.12 -9.48
N MET A 122 -12.56 0.81 -9.84
CA MET A 122 -11.86 1.68 -8.90
C MET A 122 -12.34 3.13 -8.93
N LYS A 123 -13.17 3.51 -9.93
CA LYS A 123 -13.57 4.90 -10.15
C LYS A 123 -14.30 5.50 -8.95
N TYR A 124 -15.06 4.68 -8.20
CA TYR A 124 -15.78 5.12 -7.00
C TYR A 124 -14.88 5.69 -5.91
N LYS A 125 -13.62 5.21 -5.78
CA LYS A 125 -12.68 5.72 -4.77
C LYS A 125 -12.39 7.20 -4.93
N GLY A 126 -12.47 7.71 -6.16
CA GLY A 126 -12.23 9.12 -6.45
C GLY A 126 -13.40 10.05 -6.11
N GLN A 127 -14.52 9.51 -5.64
CA GLN A 127 -15.72 10.28 -5.29
C GLN A 127 -15.76 10.71 -3.82
N TYR A 128 -14.85 10.19 -2.99
CA TYR A 128 -14.73 10.58 -1.59
C TYR A 128 -13.84 11.82 -1.46
N HIS A 129 -14.32 12.81 -0.71
CA HIS A 129 -13.62 14.09 -0.51
C HIS A 129 -13.59 14.50 0.96
N PRO A 130 -12.51 15.18 1.41
CA PRO A 130 -11.27 15.44 0.67
C PRO A 130 -10.45 14.16 0.45
N SER A 131 -9.69 14.08 -0.65
CA SER A 131 -8.79 12.96 -0.95
C SER A 131 -7.64 13.38 -1.85
N ASP A 132 -6.53 12.66 -1.74
CA ASP A 132 -5.27 12.94 -2.44
C ASP A 132 -4.80 11.71 -3.22
N LEU A 133 -4.05 11.94 -4.29
CA LEU A 133 -3.31 10.93 -5.04
C LEU A 133 -1.81 11.18 -4.91
N LEU A 134 -1.03 10.11 -4.80
CA LEU A 134 0.43 10.21 -4.80
C LEU A 134 0.93 10.46 -6.23
N CYS A 135 1.68 11.54 -6.44
CA CYS A 135 2.35 11.81 -7.70
C CYS A 135 3.34 10.67 -8.03
N PRO A 136 3.26 10.04 -9.22
CA PRO A 136 4.10 8.89 -9.57
C PRO A 136 5.58 9.27 -9.84
N GLU A 137 5.88 10.56 -9.95
CA GLU A 137 7.24 11.05 -10.25
C GLU A 137 7.90 11.71 -9.04
N THR A 138 7.14 12.47 -8.24
CA THR A 138 7.70 13.25 -7.13
C THR A 138 7.32 12.73 -5.76
N TYR A 139 6.44 11.71 -5.67
CA TYR A 139 5.95 11.13 -4.42
C TYR A 139 5.34 12.14 -3.43
N VAL A 140 4.75 13.22 -3.95
CA VAL A 140 3.99 14.21 -3.19
C VAL A 140 2.50 13.90 -3.33
N TRP A 141 1.73 14.04 -2.24
CA TRP A 141 0.28 13.92 -2.24
C TRP A 141 -0.35 15.16 -2.89
N VAL A 142 -1.21 14.95 -3.90
CA VAL A 142 -1.89 16.02 -4.65
C VAL A 142 -3.40 15.81 -4.56
N PRO A 143 -4.20 16.85 -4.25
CA PRO A 143 -5.65 16.74 -4.19
C PRO A 143 -6.24 16.16 -5.47
N ILE A 144 -7.09 15.14 -5.35
CA ILE A 144 -7.60 14.39 -6.51
C ILE A 144 -8.28 15.31 -7.53
N VAL A 145 -8.93 16.37 -7.07
CA VAL A 145 -9.61 17.37 -7.91
C VAL A 145 -8.67 18.04 -8.93
N LYS A 146 -7.37 18.16 -8.60
CA LYS A 146 -6.33 18.68 -9.52
C LYS A 146 -5.77 17.61 -10.46
N CYS A 147 -5.96 16.34 -10.10
CA CYS A 147 -5.42 15.18 -10.83
C CYS A 147 -6.37 14.72 -11.95
N VAL A 148 -7.69 14.78 -11.73
CA VAL A 148 -8.70 14.22 -12.65
C VAL A 148 -8.54 14.75 -14.07
N ALA A 149 -8.44 16.07 -14.25
CA ALA A 149 -8.33 16.67 -15.59
C ALA A 149 -7.09 16.20 -16.37
N LYS A 150 -5.99 15.87 -15.68
CA LYS A 150 -4.78 15.30 -16.30
C LYS A 150 -5.00 13.83 -16.66
N LEU A 151 -5.62 13.07 -15.75
CA LEU A 151 -5.88 11.63 -15.90
C LEU A 151 -6.96 11.32 -16.95
N ASP A 152 -7.88 12.25 -17.21
CA ASP A 152 -8.83 12.18 -18.33
C ASP A 152 -8.12 12.26 -19.70
N GLN A 153 -7.00 12.99 -19.78
CA GLN A 153 -6.24 13.19 -21.02
C GLN A 153 -5.24 12.05 -21.26
N SER A 154 -4.61 11.52 -20.22
CA SER A 154 -3.61 10.46 -20.31
C SER A 154 -3.62 9.55 -19.10
N LYS A 155 -3.51 8.23 -19.37
CA LYS A 155 -3.40 7.19 -18.34
C LYS A 155 -2.21 7.41 -17.40
N TYR A 156 -1.11 7.92 -17.93
CA TYR A 156 0.06 8.33 -17.16
C TYR A 156 0.16 9.85 -17.19
N SER A 157 0.15 10.46 -16.02
CA SER A 157 0.25 11.91 -15.87
C SER A 157 1.06 12.26 -14.63
N ARG A 158 2.01 13.18 -14.79
CA ARG A 158 2.65 13.86 -13.66
C ARG A 158 1.61 14.69 -12.90
N LEU A 159 1.37 14.34 -11.64
CA LEU A 159 0.31 14.99 -10.86
C LEU A 159 0.76 16.32 -10.24
N ASN A 160 2.03 16.42 -9.83
CA ASN A 160 2.60 17.66 -9.31
C ASN A 160 2.48 18.80 -10.34
N GLU A 161 2.11 20.00 -9.89
CA GLU A 161 1.95 21.19 -10.73
C GLU A 161 3.29 21.85 -11.06
N ASP A 162 4.31 21.67 -10.20
CA ASP A 162 5.66 22.17 -10.46
C ASP A 162 6.38 21.23 -11.46
N PRO A 163 6.71 21.70 -12.68
CA PRO A 163 7.44 20.91 -13.66
C PRO A 163 8.91 20.67 -13.26
N ASN A 164 9.47 21.50 -12.38
CA ASN A 164 10.86 21.40 -11.93
C ASN A 164 11.02 20.60 -10.63
N ALA A 165 9.93 20.25 -9.95
CA ALA A 165 10.00 19.41 -8.77
C ALA A 165 10.60 18.04 -9.11
N ASP A 166 11.36 17.45 -8.20
CA ASP A 166 11.86 16.08 -8.32
C ASP A 166 11.47 15.30 -7.07
N ASP A 167 11.72 14.01 -7.04
CA ASP A 167 11.64 13.23 -5.80
C ASP A 167 12.67 13.76 -4.78
N GLU A 168 12.21 14.38 -3.70
CA GLU A 168 13.08 14.85 -2.60
C GLU A 168 13.90 13.72 -1.97
N LYS A 169 13.45 12.47 -2.12
CA LYS A 169 14.11 11.27 -1.62
C LYS A 169 14.88 10.54 -2.72
N ARG A 170 15.08 11.17 -3.88
CA ARG A 170 15.92 10.62 -4.94
C ARG A 170 17.34 10.46 -4.41
N LEU A 171 17.95 9.33 -4.77
CA LEU A 171 19.34 9.08 -4.43
C LEU A 171 20.23 9.43 -5.62
N ASP A 172 20.91 10.58 -5.55
CA ASP A 172 21.76 11.06 -6.66
C ASP A 172 23.10 10.30 -6.76
N ASP A 173 23.65 9.87 -5.62
CA ASP A 173 24.90 9.12 -5.56
C ASP A 173 24.75 7.81 -4.78
N LEU A 174 25.54 6.81 -5.17
CA LEU A 174 25.45 5.47 -4.59
C LEU A 174 26.27 5.33 -3.28
N SER A 175 26.80 6.42 -2.72
CA SER A 175 27.69 6.34 -1.56
C SER A 175 26.99 5.90 -0.29
N SER A 176 25.70 6.20 -0.17
CA SER A 176 24.88 5.84 1.00
C SER A 176 24.24 4.45 0.91
N VAL A 177 24.36 3.77 -0.25
CA VAL A 177 23.85 2.40 -0.41
C VAL A 177 24.67 1.44 0.45
N LEU A 178 24.02 0.74 1.37
CA LEU A 178 24.65 -0.29 2.18
C LEU A 178 24.65 -1.65 1.47
N VAL A 179 25.81 -2.28 1.40
CA VAL A 179 26.02 -3.61 0.81
C VAL A 179 26.43 -4.60 1.89
N LEU A 180 25.79 -5.77 1.89
CA LEU A 180 26.24 -6.93 2.66
C LEU A 180 27.04 -7.85 1.74
N TYR A 181 28.36 -7.94 1.97
CA TYR A 181 29.27 -8.78 1.19
C TYR A 181 30.12 -9.63 2.13
N LYS A 182 30.07 -10.97 1.95
CA LYS A 182 30.81 -11.94 2.79
C LYS A 182 30.66 -11.70 4.30
N GLY A 183 29.42 -11.46 4.74
CA GLY A 183 29.11 -11.22 6.15
C GLY A 183 29.53 -9.85 6.69
N THR A 184 30.06 -8.95 5.84
CA THR A 184 30.45 -7.61 6.23
C THR A 184 29.54 -6.57 5.59
N VAL A 185 29.02 -5.65 6.38
CA VAL A 185 28.26 -4.48 5.89
C VAL A 185 29.24 -3.35 5.54
N MET A 186 29.10 -2.75 4.36
CA MET A 186 29.90 -1.60 3.96
C MET A 186 29.16 -0.73 2.92
N PRO A 187 29.47 0.58 2.84
CA PRO A 187 29.03 1.42 1.73
C PRO A 187 29.43 0.86 0.37
N TYR A 188 28.58 1.04 -0.65
CA TYR A 188 28.85 0.58 -2.02
C TYR A 188 30.18 1.12 -2.57
N THR A 189 30.55 2.36 -2.22
CA THR A 189 31.84 2.95 -2.61
C THR A 189 33.04 2.15 -2.09
N ILE A 190 32.95 1.57 -0.90
CA ILE A 190 33.99 0.70 -0.33
C ILE A 190 33.97 -0.67 -1.01
N TYR A 191 32.78 -1.25 -1.22
CA TYR A 191 32.61 -2.52 -1.92
C TYR A 191 33.23 -2.46 -3.33
N ARG A 192 32.90 -1.43 -4.12
CA ARG A 192 33.43 -1.22 -5.49
C ARG A 192 34.94 -1.11 -5.52
N ARG A 193 35.56 -0.45 -4.54
CA ARG A 193 37.02 -0.35 -4.42
C ARG A 193 37.67 -1.71 -4.15
N LYS A 194 37.03 -2.56 -3.34
CA LYS A 194 37.48 -3.94 -3.05
C LYS A 194 37.25 -4.88 -4.25
N GLN A 195 36.17 -4.66 -5.00
CA GLN A 195 35.79 -5.44 -6.17
C GLN A 195 36.01 -4.68 -7.48
N LYS A 196 37.28 -4.42 -7.83
CA LYS A 196 37.65 -3.68 -9.05
C LYS A 196 37.12 -4.30 -10.37
N LYS A 197 36.69 -5.57 -10.34
CA LYS A 197 36.09 -6.28 -11.48
C LYS A 197 34.56 -6.35 -11.45
N ALA A 198 33.91 -5.89 -10.38
CA ALA A 198 32.45 -5.87 -10.32
C ALA A 198 31.91 -4.77 -11.23
N ASN A 199 31.20 -5.17 -12.28
CA ASN A 199 30.46 -4.27 -13.16
C ASN A 199 28.98 -4.24 -12.76
N ASP A 200 28.70 -3.97 -11.49
CA ASP A 200 27.35 -4.03 -10.93
C ASP A 200 26.73 -2.65 -10.66
N GLU A 201 27.42 -1.56 -11.02
CA GLU A 201 26.95 -0.19 -10.77
C GLU A 201 25.56 0.07 -11.35
N ALA A 202 25.29 -0.40 -12.57
CA ALA A 202 23.97 -0.27 -13.18
C ALA A 202 22.86 -0.94 -12.36
N VAL A 203 23.14 -2.12 -11.81
CA VAL A 203 22.20 -2.88 -10.96
C VAL A 203 22.00 -2.17 -9.61
N VAL A 204 23.08 -1.65 -9.01
CA VAL A 204 23.01 -0.91 -7.74
C VAL A 204 22.27 0.40 -7.92
N ARG A 205 22.44 1.08 -9.06
CA ARG A 205 21.70 2.29 -9.41
C ARG A 205 20.22 1.99 -9.65
N GLN A 206 19.90 0.91 -10.35
CA GLN A 206 18.51 0.47 -10.51
C GLN A 206 17.87 0.16 -9.14
N TYR A 207 18.58 -0.56 -8.27
CA TYR A 207 18.14 -0.81 -6.90
C TYR A 207 17.87 0.50 -6.14
N ALA A 208 18.82 1.43 -6.14
CA ALA A 208 18.70 2.72 -5.47
C ALA A 208 17.49 3.52 -5.95
N ASN A 209 17.25 3.56 -7.26
CA ASN A 209 16.10 4.23 -7.86
C ASN A 209 14.77 3.58 -7.46
N LEU A 210 14.73 2.26 -7.25
CA LEU A 210 13.51 1.55 -6.85
C LEU A 210 13.18 1.73 -5.38
N VAL A 211 14.19 1.74 -4.50
CA VAL A 211 13.96 1.81 -3.05
C VAL A 211 13.96 3.23 -2.51
N GLY A 212 14.56 4.18 -3.23
CA GLY A 212 14.77 5.56 -2.78
C GLY A 212 15.81 5.68 -1.68
N ARG A 213 16.21 6.91 -1.37
CA ARG A 213 17.30 7.21 -0.41
C ARG A 213 17.07 6.59 0.97
N THR A 214 15.89 6.78 1.56
CA THR A 214 15.58 6.33 2.93
C THR A 214 15.76 4.82 3.10
N CYS A 215 15.34 4.02 2.12
CA CYS A 215 15.48 2.58 2.18
C CYS A 215 16.91 2.14 1.83
N ALA A 216 17.55 2.77 0.84
CA ALA A 216 18.94 2.47 0.46
C ALA A 216 19.94 2.65 1.62
N GLU A 217 19.65 3.58 2.53
CA GLU A 217 20.46 3.87 3.73
C GLU A 217 20.21 2.87 4.90
N ARG A 218 19.12 2.09 4.86
CA ARG A 218 18.69 1.23 5.97
C ARG A 218 18.65 -0.25 5.63
N MET A 219 18.40 -0.57 4.36
CA MET A 219 18.38 -1.93 3.84
C MET A 219 19.77 -2.35 3.40
N LEU A 220 20.04 -3.65 3.47
CA LEU A 220 21.31 -4.22 3.02
C LEU A 220 21.13 -4.86 1.65
N LEU A 221 21.79 -4.31 0.64
CA LEU A 221 21.87 -4.91 -0.67
C LEU A 221 22.83 -6.11 -0.61
N TYR A 222 22.29 -7.31 -0.67
CA TYR A 222 23.10 -8.52 -0.63
C TYR A 222 23.91 -8.69 -1.93
N ARG A 223 25.20 -9.00 -1.77
CA ARG A 223 26.13 -9.37 -2.85
C ARG A 223 26.91 -10.61 -2.42
N SER A 224 26.87 -11.65 -3.24
CA SER A 224 27.64 -12.89 -3.06
C SER A 224 29.08 -12.73 -3.54
#